data_AF-A0A966D316-F1
#
_entry.id   AF-A0A966D316-F1
#
_cell.length_a   1.000
_cell.length_b   1.000
_cell.length_c   1.000
_cell.angle_alpha   90.00
_cell.angle_beta   90.00
_cell.angle_gamma   90.00
#
_symmetry.space_group_name_H-M   'P 1'
#
loop_
_entity.id
_entity.type
_entity.pdbx_description
1 polymer ?
#
loop_
_entity_poly.entity_id
_entity_poly.type
_entity_poly.pdbx_seq_one_letter_code
_entity_poly.pdbx_strand_id
1 'polypeptide(L)'
;MRKKRKFFSMDDFELTLLAMPTVIWYILFTYLPMFGIIIAFKKIRAPKRGVGFLTHILTSENAGLDNFRFVFGGRDASLMFRNTLGYNTVFIILGMVTAVGLALMISQLHSKRLAKVVQT
;
A
#
# COMPACT_ATOMS: atom_id res chain seq x y z
N MET A 1 -39.30 11.48 23.42
CA MET A 1 -39.49 10.52 22.30
C MET A 1 -38.24 10.54 21.41
N ARG A 2 -37.49 9.43 21.34
CA ARG A 2 -36.23 9.32 20.59
C ARG A 2 -36.55 9.20 19.09
N LYS A 3 -36.27 10.26 18.31
CA LYS A 3 -36.44 10.27 16.85
C LYS A 3 -35.57 9.15 16.25
N LYS A 4 -36.20 8.15 15.62
CA LYS A 4 -35.48 7.12 14.84
C LYS A 4 -34.74 7.84 13.71
N ARG A 5 -33.40 7.92 13.78
CA ARG A 5 -32.58 8.40 12.67
C ARG A 5 -32.87 7.49 11.47
N LYS A 6 -33.29 8.07 10.35
CA LYS A 6 -33.39 7.32 9.09
C LYS A 6 -31.98 6.82 8.75
N PHE A 7 -31.87 5.53 8.44
CA PHE A 7 -30.57 4.86 8.25
C PHE A 7 -29.87 5.30 6.95
N PHE A 8 -30.61 5.89 6.00
CA PHE A 8 -30.12 6.50 4.77
C PHE A 8 -31.00 7.72 4.43
N SER A 9 -30.40 8.91 4.34
CA SER A 9 -30.98 10.11 3.74
C SER A 9 -30.71 10.13 2.24
N MET A 10 -31.47 10.92 1.47
CA MET A 10 -31.19 11.14 0.04
C MET A 10 -29.82 11.79 -0.17
N ASP A 11 -29.39 12.62 0.79
CA ASP A 11 -28.06 13.23 0.82
C ASP A 11 -26.95 12.15 0.92
N ASP A 12 -27.19 11.06 1.66
CA ASP A 12 -26.23 9.95 1.77
C ASP A 12 -26.14 9.16 0.45
N PHE A 13 -27.23 9.08 -0.31
CA PHE A 13 -27.26 8.44 -1.62
C PHE A 13 -26.51 9.27 -2.68
N GLU A 14 -26.66 10.59 -2.67
CA GLU A 14 -25.90 11.50 -3.55
C GLU A 14 -24.40 11.43 -3.28
N LEU A 15 -23.99 11.46 -2.00
CA LEU A 15 -22.59 11.31 -1.61
C LEU A 15 -22.03 9.92 -2.00
N THR A 16 -22.83 8.86 -1.86
CA THR A 16 -22.43 7.51 -2.27
C THR A 16 -22.30 7.39 -3.79
N LEU A 17 -23.19 8.04 -4.55
CA LEU A 17 -23.14 8.05 -6.01
C LEU A 17 -21.88 8.78 -6.53
N LEU A 18 -21.49 9.87 -5.88
CA LEU A 18 -20.25 10.60 -6.21
C LEU A 18 -18.99 9.78 -5.86
N ALA A 19 -19.05 8.96 -4.80
CA ALA A 19 -17.98 8.05 -4.43
C ALA A 19 -17.95 6.73 -5.24
N MET A 20 -19.04 6.33 -5.90
CA MET A 20 -19.08 5.09 -6.69
C MET A 20 -17.96 4.94 -7.72
N PRO A 21 -17.62 5.94 -8.57
CA PRO A 21 -16.57 5.75 -9.56
C PRO A 21 -15.19 5.48 -8.95
N THR A 22 -14.87 6.11 -7.81
CA THR A 22 -13.60 5.86 -7.11
C THR A 22 -13.59 4.49 -6.46
N VAL A 23 -14.71 4.07 -5.86
CA VAL A 23 -14.87 2.73 -5.27
C VAL A 23 -14.72 1.63 -6.32
N ILE A 24 -15.39 1.78 -7.48
CA ILE A 24 -15.28 0.83 -8.59
C ILE A 24 -13.82 0.73 -9.07
N TRP A 25 -13.13 1.87 -9.21
CA TRP A 25 -11.73 1.89 -9.60
C TRP A 25 -10.84 1.16 -8.57
N TYR A 26 -11.04 1.40 -7.27
CA TYR A 26 -10.31 0.67 -6.22
C TYR A 26 -10.56 -0.83 -6.27
N ILE A 27 -11.81 -1.26 -6.47
CA ILE A 27 -12.15 -2.69 -6.56
C ILE A 27 -11.42 -3.33 -7.73
N LEU A 28 -11.43 -2.70 -8.90
CA LEU A 28 -10.83 -3.26 -10.11
C LEU A 28 -9.30 -3.25 -10.10
N PHE A 29 -8.67 -2.19 -9.59
CA PHE A 29 -7.22 -2.02 -9.70
C PHE A 29 -6.44 -2.32 -8.41
N THR A 30 -7.07 -2.28 -7.24
CA THR A 30 -6.40 -2.56 -5.96
C THR A 30 -6.83 -3.90 -5.37
N TYR A 31 -8.14 -4.20 -5.34
CA TYR A 31 -8.63 -5.46 -4.74
C TYR A 31 -8.55 -6.66 -5.69
N LEU A 32 -8.85 -6.48 -6.98
CA LEU A 32 -8.73 -7.55 -7.97
C LEU A 32 -7.32 -8.17 -8.02
N PRO A 33 -6.21 -7.40 -8.08
CA PRO A 33 -4.87 -8.01 -8.09
C PRO A 33 -4.50 -8.68 -6.77
N MET A 34 -5.12 -8.33 -5.63
CA MET A 34 -4.89 -9.04 -4.37
C MET A 34 -5.35 -10.50 -4.41
N PHE A 35 -6.27 -10.89 -5.32
CA PHE A 35 -6.57 -12.31 -5.54
C PHE A 35 -5.32 -13.11 -5.98
N GLY A 36 -4.33 -12.45 -6.58
CA GLY A 36 -3.05 -13.03 -6.93
C GLY A 36 -2.21 -13.53 -5.75
N ILE A 37 -2.53 -13.15 -4.50
CA ILE A 37 -1.80 -13.64 -3.30
C ILE A 37 -1.88 -15.17 -3.19
N ILE A 38 -2.95 -15.79 -3.68
CA ILE A 38 -3.13 -17.25 -3.70
C ILE A 38 -1.99 -17.96 -4.45
N ILE A 39 -1.37 -17.29 -5.42
CA ILE A 39 -0.23 -17.81 -6.19
C ILE A 39 0.95 -18.19 -5.28
N ALA A 40 1.17 -17.44 -4.19
CA ALA A 40 2.27 -17.70 -3.26
C ALA A 40 2.13 -19.08 -2.57
N PHE A 41 0.92 -19.61 -2.45
CA PHE A 41 0.62 -20.92 -1.84
C PHE A 41 0.53 -22.06 -2.85
N LYS A 42 0.68 -21.77 -4.14
CA LYS A 42 0.57 -22.73 -5.24
C LYS A 42 1.94 -23.04 -5.84
N LYS A 43 2.13 -24.28 -6.29
CA LYS A 43 3.34 -24.73 -6.98
C LYS A 43 3.24 -24.42 -8.47
N ILE A 44 3.39 -23.15 -8.83
CA ILE A 44 3.32 -22.74 -10.24
C ILE A 44 4.66 -23.04 -10.91
N ARG A 45 4.69 -24.10 -11.73
CA ARG A 45 5.78 -24.36 -12.68
C ARG A 45 5.46 -23.65 -14.00
N ALA A 46 6.48 -23.43 -14.84
CA ALA A 46 6.43 -22.68 -16.10
C ALA A 46 5.10 -22.85 -16.87
N PRO A 47 4.58 -21.78 -17.51
CA PRO A 47 3.23 -21.78 -18.05
C PRO A 47 3.05 -22.93 -19.03
N LYS A 48 2.17 -23.87 -18.69
CA LYS A 48 1.69 -24.84 -19.68
C LYS A 48 1.03 -24.04 -20.81
N ARG A 49 1.57 -24.14 -22.03
CA ARG A 49 1.03 -23.49 -23.23
C ARG A 49 -0.46 -23.82 -23.36
N GLY A 50 -1.31 -22.80 -23.47
CA GLY A 50 -2.73 -22.94 -23.81
C GLY A 50 -3.72 -22.97 -22.63
N VAL A 51 -3.27 -22.89 -21.37
CA VAL A 51 -4.17 -22.82 -20.21
C VAL A 51 -4.25 -21.37 -19.72
N GLY A 52 -5.47 -20.82 -19.57
CA GLY A 52 -5.67 -19.47 -19.05
C GLY A 52 -5.02 -19.27 -17.67
N PHE A 53 -4.56 -18.06 -17.37
CA PHE A 53 -3.85 -17.73 -16.13
C PHE A 53 -4.63 -18.19 -14.88
N LEU A 54 -5.96 -17.97 -14.84
CA LEU A 54 -6.82 -18.36 -13.74
C LEU A 54 -6.96 -19.89 -13.59
N THR A 55 -7.08 -20.62 -14.69
CA THR A 55 -7.19 -22.10 -14.66
C THR A 55 -5.87 -22.76 -14.29
N HIS A 56 -4.75 -22.13 -14.61
CA HIS A 56 -3.43 -22.56 -14.20
C HIS A 56 -3.21 -22.41 -12.68
N ILE A 57 -3.71 -21.34 -12.07
CA ILE A 57 -3.64 -21.12 -10.61
C ILE A 57 -4.52 -22.11 -9.84
N LEU A 58 -5.74 -22.36 -10.34
CA LEU A 58 -6.69 -23.25 -9.69
C LEU A 58 -6.28 -24.73 -9.76
N THR A 59 -5.73 -25.17 -10.90
CA THR A 59 -5.30 -26.57 -11.11
C THR A 59 -3.94 -26.90 -10.48
N SER A 60 -3.13 -25.88 -10.17
CA SER A 60 -1.80 -26.08 -9.58
C SER A 60 -1.89 -26.73 -8.19
N GLU A 61 -0.95 -27.65 -7.92
CA GLU A 61 -0.80 -28.32 -6.63
C GLU A 61 -0.54 -27.31 -5.51
N ASN A 62 -1.11 -27.56 -4.32
CA ASN A 62 -0.90 -26.70 -3.17
C ASN A 62 0.52 -26.92 -2.63
N ALA A 63 1.38 -25.89 -2.71
CA ALA A 63 2.74 -25.90 -2.17
C ALA A 63 2.80 -25.56 -0.67
N GLY A 64 1.68 -25.14 -0.08
CA GLY A 64 1.61 -24.71 1.31
C GLY A 64 2.61 -23.58 1.58
N LEU A 65 3.55 -23.82 2.51
CA LEU A 65 4.55 -22.84 2.94
C LEU A 65 5.95 -23.04 2.32
N ASP A 66 6.11 -23.97 1.39
CA ASP A 66 7.43 -24.31 0.84
C ASP A 66 8.05 -23.14 0.06
N ASN A 67 7.23 -22.38 -0.66
CA ASN A 67 7.67 -21.17 -1.36
C ASN A 67 8.19 -20.10 -0.38
N PHE A 68 7.56 -19.96 0.79
CA PHE A 68 8.01 -19.02 1.82
C PHE A 68 9.32 -19.49 2.44
N ARG A 69 9.46 -20.78 2.77
CA ARG A 69 10.74 -21.33 3.28
C ARG A 69 11.89 -21.13 2.30
N PHE A 70 11.64 -21.29 1.00
CA PHE A 70 12.63 -21.03 -0.03
C PHE A 70 13.08 -19.56 -0.04
N VAL A 71 12.12 -18.62 -0.01
CA VAL A 71 12.43 -17.18 0.01
C VAL A 71 13.16 -16.82 1.31
N PHE A 72 12.61 -17.15 2.48
CA PHE A 72 13.17 -16.75 3.78
C PHE A 72 14.43 -17.52 4.19
N GLY A 73 14.64 -18.74 3.67
CA GLY A 73 15.83 -19.54 3.93
C GLY A 73 17.04 -19.15 3.07
N GLY A 74 16.81 -18.42 1.98
CA GLY A 74 17.89 -17.88 1.15
C GLY A 74 18.68 -16.79 1.87
N ARG A 75 20.00 -16.78 1.69
CA ARG A 75 20.90 -15.75 2.25
C ARG A 75 20.47 -14.33 1.87
N ASP A 76 19.90 -14.17 0.68
CA ASP A 76 19.49 -12.89 0.12
C ASP A 76 18.28 -12.29 0.84
N ALA A 77 17.36 -13.10 1.36
CA ALA A 77 16.18 -12.57 2.06
C ALA A 77 16.57 -11.80 3.32
N SER A 78 17.49 -12.33 4.14
CA SER A 78 17.95 -11.62 5.33
C SER A 78 18.64 -10.29 4.99
N LEU A 79 19.42 -10.25 3.91
CA LEU A 79 20.03 -9.02 3.42
C LEU A 79 18.97 -8.01 2.97
N MET A 80 17.98 -8.45 2.18
CA MET A 80 16.87 -7.61 1.73
C MET A 80 16.09 -7.03 2.90
N PHE A 81 15.70 -7.85 3.88
CA PHE A 81 14.97 -7.38 5.06
C PHE A 81 15.76 -6.34 5.86
N ARG A 82 17.05 -6.60 6.11
CA ARG A 82 17.90 -5.66 6.85
C ARG A 82 18.09 -4.34 6.09
N ASN A 83 18.30 -4.41 4.77
CA ASN A 83 18.48 -3.22 3.96
C ASN A 83 17.18 -2.41 3.90
N THR A 84 16.03 -3.03 3.61
CA THR A 84 14.74 -2.33 3.55
C THR A 84 14.39 -1.67 4.89
N LEU A 85 14.55 -2.38 6.01
CA LEU A 85 14.31 -1.80 7.34
C LEU A 85 15.32 -0.70 7.67
N GLY A 86 16.60 -0.92 7.36
CA GLY A 86 17.67 0.06 7.59
C GLY A 86 17.42 1.36 6.82
N TYR A 87 17.20 1.27 5.51
CA TYR A 87 16.93 2.43 4.66
C TYR A 87 15.66 3.16 5.09
N ASN A 88 14.57 2.45 5.40
CA ASN A 88 13.34 3.10 5.87
C ASN A 88 13.55 3.82 7.21
N THR A 89 14.29 3.20 8.14
CA THR A 89 14.56 3.81 9.45
C THR A 89 15.38 5.09 9.29
N VAL A 90 16.46 5.05 8.49
CA VAL A 90 17.28 6.23 8.18
C VAL A 90 16.44 7.30 7.48
N PHE A 91 15.59 6.92 6.53
CA PHE A 91 14.73 7.83 5.80
C PHE A 91 13.75 8.57 6.73
N ILE A 92 13.10 7.86 7.65
CA ILE A 92 12.18 8.47 8.62
C ILE A 92 12.91 9.43 9.55
N ILE A 93 14.06 9.00 10.11
CA ILE A 93 14.83 9.84 11.05
C ILE A 93 15.35 11.10 10.34
N LEU A 94 16.02 10.95 9.19
CA LEU A 94 16.56 12.08 8.46
C LEU A 94 15.46 12.99 7.94
N GLY A 95 14.37 12.44 7.40
CA GLY A 95 13.21 13.22 6.94
C GLY A 95 12.62 14.05 8.08
N MET A 96 12.43 13.44 9.26
CA MET A 96 11.92 14.14 10.43
C MET A 96 12.89 15.20 10.95
N VAL A 97 14.17 14.88 11.13
CA VAL A 97 15.19 15.82 11.61
C VAL A 97 15.34 16.99 10.64
N THR A 98 15.33 16.73 9.33
CA THR A 98 15.45 17.77 8.31
C THR A 98 14.20 18.65 8.28
N ALA A 99 13.00 18.08 8.32
CA ALA A 99 11.75 18.83 8.34
C ALA A 99 11.64 19.72 9.59
N VAL A 100 11.93 19.17 10.79
CA VAL A 100 11.92 19.93 12.04
C VAL A 100 13.04 20.96 12.08
N GLY A 101 14.24 20.61 11.62
CA GLY A 101 15.38 21.51 11.54
C GLY A 101 15.08 22.72 10.65
N LEU A 102 14.56 22.49 9.45
CA LEU A 102 14.12 23.56 8.55
C LEU A 102 13.01 24.42 9.16
N ALA A 103 12.03 23.80 9.84
CA ALA A 103 10.96 24.54 10.51
C ALA A 103 11.50 25.47 11.61
N LEU A 104 12.46 25.01 12.42
CA LEU A 104 13.12 25.83 13.44
C LEU A 104 13.95 26.96 12.83
N MET A 105 14.72 26.69 11.76
CA MET A 105 15.51 27.70 11.07
C MET A 105 14.63 28.82 10.49
N ILE A 106 13.49 28.46 9.89
CA ILE A 106 12.52 29.43 9.37
C ILE A 106 11.84 30.20 10.51
N SER A 107 11.53 29.54 11.62
CA SER A 107 10.90 30.19 12.79
C SER A 107 11.81 31.23 13.45
N GLN A 108 13.13 31.05 13.37
CA GLN A 108 14.12 31.97 13.95
C GLN A 108 14.53 33.10 12.97
N LEU A 109 13.93 33.16 11.78
CA LEU A 109 14.24 34.17 10.78
C LEU A 109 13.62 35.52 11.17
N HIS A 110 14.46 36.52 11.45
CA HIS A 110 14.03 37.85 11.91
C HIS A 110 13.17 38.62 10.88
N SER A 111 13.36 38.37 9.58
CA SER A 111 12.62 39.05 8.51
C SER A 111 11.40 38.24 8.06
N LYS A 112 10.20 38.78 8.33
CA LYS A 112 8.91 38.21 7.87
C LYS A 112 8.79 38.10 6.35
N ARG A 113 9.53 38.91 5.58
CA ARG A 113 9.56 38.84 4.11
C ARG A 113 10.39 37.65 3.61
N LEU A 114 11.52 37.37 4.23
CA LEU A 114 12.37 36.21 3.87
C LEU A 114 11.73 34.89 4.29
N ALA A 115 11.07 34.84 5.46
CA ALA A 115 10.33 33.64 5.88
C ALA A 115 9.21 33.28 4.89
N LYS A 116 8.52 34.29 4.33
CA LYS A 116 7.44 34.08 3.36
C LYS A 116 7.95 33.60 1.99
N VAL A 117 9.11 34.08 1.52
CA VAL A 117 9.73 33.62 0.26
C VAL A 117 10.24 32.18 0.37
N VAL A 118 10.72 31.76 1.54
CA VAL A 118 11.21 30.38 1.77
C VAL A 118 10.07 29.39 2.00
N GLN A 119 8.93 29.84 2.53
CA GLN A 119 7.73 29.01 2.75
C GLN A 119 6.80 28.89 1.53
N THR A 120 6.96 29.75 0.51
CA THR A 120 6.18 29.69 -0.74
C THR A 120 6.92 28.85 -1.76
#